data_AF-A0A439LLB2-F1
#
_entry.id   AF-A0A439LLB2-F1
#
_cell.length_a   1.000
_cell.length_b   1.000
_cell.length_c   1.000
_cell.angle_alpha   90.00
_cell.angle_beta   90.00
_cell.angle_gamma   90.00
#
_symmetry.space_group_name_H-M   'P 1'
#
loop_
_entity.id
_entity.type
_entity.pdbx_description
1 polymer ?
#
loop_
_entity_poly.entity_id
_entity_poly.type
_entity_poly.pdbx_seq_one_letter_code
_entity_poly.pdbx_strand_id
1 'polypeptide(L)' 'MSNPVLVNRTIPDSDVVPLTSRVGAEIRGVRLGGDLSDAAIAAINQLLLKHKVIFFRGQ' A
#
# COMPACT_ATOMS: atom_id res chain seq x y z
N MET A 1 10.84 11.11 -8.23
CA MET A 1 11.81 10.06 -7.80
C MET A 1 11.25 9.45 -6.51
N SER A 2 10.44 8.40 -6.62
CA SER A 2 9.80 7.73 -5.48
C SER A 2 10.83 6.89 -4.75
N ASN A 3 10.93 6.98 -3.41
CA ASN A 3 11.88 6.19 -2.64
C ASN A 3 11.21 4.89 -2.13
N PRO A 4 11.48 3.72 -2.76
CA PRO A 4 10.86 2.45 -2.37
C PRO A 4 11.21 2.02 -0.93
N VAL A 5 12.30 2.54 -0.36
CA VAL A 5 12.70 2.26 1.03
C VAL A 5 11.70 2.81 2.05
N LEU A 6 11.03 3.93 1.73
CA LEU A 6 10.04 4.54 2.64
C LEU A 6 8.71 3.77 2.68
N VAL A 7 8.35 3.12 1.56
CA VAL A 7 7.16 2.27 1.48
C VAL A 7 7.32 1.09 2.43
N ASN A 8 8.41 0.33 2.32
CA ASN A 8 8.64 -0.89 3.10
C ASN A 8 8.74 -0.63 4.62
N ARG A 9 9.13 0.58 5.04
CA ARG A 9 9.14 0.97 6.47
C ARG A 9 7.74 1.20 7.04
N THR A 10 6.78 1.50 6.19
CA THR A 10 5.43 1.89 6.60
C THR A 10 4.40 0.81 6.29
N ILE A 11 4.53 0.15 5.14
CA ILE A 11 3.75 -1.01 4.72
C ILE A 11 4.77 -2.06 4.26
N PRO A 12 5.00 -3.13 5.04
CA PRO A 12 5.92 -4.19 4.66
C PRO A 12 5.51 -4.83 3.33
N ASP A 13 6.48 -5.22 2.49
CA ASP A 13 6.18 -5.94 1.24
C ASP A 13 5.43 -7.27 1.48
N SER A 14 5.59 -7.89 2.67
CA SER A 14 4.84 -9.09 3.07
C SER A 14 3.34 -8.87 3.20
N ASP A 15 2.92 -7.62 3.40
CA ASP A 15 1.52 -7.23 3.58
C ASP A 15 0.88 -6.78 2.27
N VAL A 16 1.66 -6.69 1.19
CA VAL A 16 1.19 -6.39 -0.16
C VAL A 16 1.07 -7.69 -0.94
N VAL A 17 -0.15 -8.17 -1.15
CA VAL A 17 -0.42 -9.42 -1.86
C VAL A 17 -0.94 -9.12 -3.27
N PRO A 18 -0.12 -9.31 -4.33
CA PRO A 18 -0.59 -9.15 -5.70
C PRO A 18 -1.75 -10.12 -5.99
N LEU A 19 -2.82 -9.62 -6.60
CA LEU A 19 -3.99 -10.44 -6.94
C LEU A 19 -3.91 -11.02 -8.35
N THR A 20 -3.19 -10.34 -9.25
CA THR A 20 -2.94 -10.80 -10.62
C THR A 20 -1.49 -10.54 -11.00
N SER A 21 -1.08 -11.05 -12.15
CA SER A 21 0.29 -10.89 -12.67
C SER A 21 0.68 -9.45 -13.01
N ARG A 22 -0.29 -8.54 -13.21
CA ARG A 22 -0.03 -7.18 -13.72
C ARG A 22 -0.67 -6.05 -12.92
N VAL A 23 -1.88 -6.26 -12.41
CA VAL A 23 -2.65 -5.22 -11.73
C VAL A 23 -3.35 -5.79 -10.49
N GLY A 24 -3.62 -4.93 -9.52
CA GLY A 24 -4.29 -5.32 -8.29
C GLY A 24 -3.34 -5.85 -7.23
N ALA A 25 -3.46 -5.30 -6.03
CA ALA A 25 -2.91 -5.87 -4.82
C ALA A 25 -3.87 -5.68 -3.64
N GLU A 26 -3.93 -6.66 -2.75
CA GLU A 26 -4.50 -6.50 -1.42
C GLU A 26 -3.42 -5.98 -0.47
N ILE A 27 -3.75 -4.96 0.33
CA ILE A 27 -2.89 -4.44 1.39
C ILE A 27 -3.48 -4.88 2.73
N ARG A 28 -2.67 -5.58 3.52
CA ARG A 28 -3.02 -6.09 4.85
C ARG A 28 -2.39 -5.22 5.94
N GLY A 29 -2.87 -5.37 7.17
CA GLY A 29 -2.27 -4.70 8.34
C GLY A 29 -2.47 -3.18 8.40
N VAL A 30 -3.18 -2.58 7.43
CA VAL A 30 -3.46 -1.14 7.38
C VAL A 30 -4.94 -0.91 7.73
N ARG A 31 -5.18 0.00 8.68
CA ARG A 31 -6.52 0.52 9.00
C ARG A 31 -6.67 1.92 8.40
N LEU A 32 -7.70 2.11 7.59
CA LEU A 32 -8.04 3.40 7.00
C LEU A 32 -8.80 4.23 8.04
N GLY A 33 -8.35 5.47 8.23
CA GLY A 33 -8.87 6.37 9.25
C GLY A 33 -8.23 7.76 9.18
N GLY A 34 -8.74 8.68 9.99
CA GLY A 34 -8.25 10.05 10.05
C GLY A 34 -6.87 10.23 10.72
N ASP A 35 -6.34 9.16 11.32
CA ASP A 35 -5.05 9.10 12.03
C ASP A 35 -3.91 8.53 11.18
N LEU A 36 -4.15 8.29 9.89
CA LEU A 36 -3.12 7.86 8.93
C LEU A 36 -2.03 8.93 8.80
N SER A 37 -0.78 8.53 9.04
CA SER A 37 0.37 9.42 8.85
C SER A 37 0.62 9.72 7.38
N ASP A 38 1.22 10.89 7.10
CA ASP A 38 1.61 11.29 5.75
C ASP A 38 2.53 10.26 5.07
N ALA A 39 3.39 9.59 5.84
CA ALA A 39 4.26 8.53 5.36
C ALA A 39 3.44 7.32 4.87
N ALA A 40 2.39 6.94 5.60
CA ALA A 40 1.50 5.84 5.22
C ALA A 40 0.69 6.20 3.97
N ILE A 41 0.17 7.43 3.91
CA ILE A 41 -0.54 7.94 2.72
C ILE A 41 0.38 7.92 1.49
N ALA A 42 1.62 8.38 1.63
CA ALA A 42 2.61 8.34 0.56
C ALA A 42 2.93 6.90 0.12
N ALA A 43 3.05 5.96 1.07
CA ALA A 43 3.25 4.54 0.78
C ALA A 43 2.08 3.93 0.01
N ILE A 44 0.85 4.19 0.45
CA ILE A 44 -0.38 3.76 -0.23
C ILE A 44 -0.43 4.31 -1.66
N ASN A 45 -0.12 5.59 -1.85
CA ASN A 45 -0.10 6.21 -3.18
C ASN A 45 0.94 5.56 -4.10
N GLN A 46 2.13 5.23 -3.60
CA GLN A 46 3.13 4.53 -4.39
C GLN A 46 2.68 3.12 -4.79
N LEU A 47 2.06 2.38 -3.86
CA LEU A 47 1.49 1.06 -4.13
C LEU A 47 0.33 1.14 -5.14
N LEU A 48 -0.51 2.16 -5.04
CA LEU A 48 -1.57 2.43 -6.01
C LEU A 48 -1.00 2.69 -7.42
N LEU A 49 0.04 3.52 -7.54
CA LEU A 49 0.68 3.78 -8.83
C LEU A 49 1.32 2.52 -9.44
N LYS A 50 1.88 1.65 -8.60
CA LYS A 50 2.48 0.38 -9.02
C LYS A 50 1.43 -0.64 -9.46
N HIS A 51 0.43 -0.87 -8.62
CA HIS A 51 -0.56 -1.95 -8.81
C HIS A 51 -1.83 -1.50 -9.54
N LYS A 52 -1.98 -0.20 -9.81
CA LYS A 52 -3.11 0.48 -10.49
C LYS A 52 -4.44 0.46 -9.73
N VAL A 53 -4.68 -0.59 -8.96
CA VAL A 53 -5.80 -0.74 -8.04
C VAL A 53 -5.31 -1.49 -6.80
N ILE A 54 -5.79 -1.08 -5.63
CA ILE A 54 -5.45 -1.70 -4.34
C ILE A 54 -6.72 -1.93 -3.52
N PHE A 55 -6.72 -2.99 -2.73
CA PHE A 55 -7.84 -3.39 -1.90
C PHE A 55 -7.44 -3.38 -0.43
N PHE A 56 -8.32 -2.84 0.41
CA PHE A 56 -8.25 -2.94 1.85
C PHE A 56 -9.48 -3.73 2.32
N ARG A 57 -9.29 -4.70 3.22
CA ARG A 57 -10.39 -5.51 3.78
C ARG A 57 -10.72 -5.04 5.19
N GLY A 58 -11.98 -5.19 5.61
CA GLY A 58 -12.41 -4.95 6.99
C GLY A 58 -12.22 -3.52 7.49
N GLN A 59 -12.41 -2.55 6.61
CA GLN A 59 -12.30 -1.12 6.90
C GLN A 59 -13.65 -0.57 7.37
#